data_AF-A0A183FK40-F1
#
_entry.id   AF-A0A183FK40-F1
#
_cell.length_a   1.000
_cell.length_b   1.000
_cell.length_c   1.000
_cell.angle_alpha   90.00
_cell.angle_beta   90.00
_cell.angle_gamma   90.00
#
_symmetry.space_group_name_H-M   'P 1'
#
loop_
_entity.id
_entity.type
_entity.pdbx_description
1 polymer ?
#
loop_
_entity_poly.entity_id
_entity_poly.type
_entity_poly.pdbx_seq_one_letter_code
_entity_poly.pdbx_strand_id
1 'polypeptide(L)'
;MPDATDSAKVVSAAEDASFELPPEQEWLSSGDSREPIDEIYAALKVIWPVLNTLEGREKGALQVLGSAVEGAFVKEPGTRKKKDYARILSAATAFAQVYHEPRRHRHTPHDVRVLQLFTNWAYYVVEAFGDADPEWRVFRVIWPALREEIKEACDRVDDYVKRTKNGIADTEEDYYASYWIKVEETLDHLRIFLGPDLK
;
A
#
# COMPACT_ATOMS: atom_id res chain seq x y z
N MET A 1 0.68 -15.39 43.85
CA MET A 1 -0.19 -15.43 42.65
C MET A 1 0.25 -14.27 41.78
N PRO A 2 0.74 -14.50 40.55
CA PRO A 2 1.12 -13.40 39.67
C PRO A 2 -0.13 -12.62 39.24
N ASP A 3 0.02 -11.31 39.19
CA ASP A 3 -1.03 -10.31 39.13
C ASP A 3 -1.63 -10.25 37.71
N ALA A 4 -2.96 -10.43 37.59
CA ALA A 4 -3.66 -10.42 36.30
C ALA A 4 -3.58 -9.04 35.59
N THR A 5 -3.21 -7.99 36.33
CA THR A 5 -3.01 -6.64 35.81
C THR A 5 -1.76 -6.50 34.95
N ASP A 6 -0.75 -7.37 35.14
CA ASP A 6 0.51 -7.31 34.39
C ASP A 6 0.36 -7.96 33.00
N SER A 7 -0.45 -9.02 32.88
CA SER A 7 -0.71 -9.69 31.60
C SER A 7 -1.53 -8.84 30.63
N ALA A 8 -2.51 -8.06 31.09
CA ALA A 8 -3.31 -7.19 30.23
C ALA A 8 -2.49 -6.01 29.64
N LYS A 9 -1.53 -5.49 30.42
CA LYS A 9 -0.66 -4.37 30.01
C LYS A 9 0.41 -4.80 29.01
N VAL A 10 0.88 -6.05 29.10
CA VAL A 10 1.83 -6.64 28.16
C VAL A 10 1.17 -7.00 26.83
N VAL A 11 -0.08 -7.47 26.85
CA VAL A 11 -0.87 -7.73 25.63
C VAL A 11 -1.16 -6.44 24.88
N SER A 12 -1.58 -5.37 25.56
CA SER A 12 -1.83 -4.08 24.89
C SER A 12 -0.57 -3.47 24.27
N ALA A 13 0.59 -3.59 24.93
CA ALA A 13 1.86 -3.10 24.39
C ALA A 13 2.37 -3.91 23.17
N ALA A 14 2.12 -5.21 23.13
CA ALA A 14 2.49 -6.07 22.00
C ALA A 14 1.56 -5.86 20.78
N GLU A 15 0.26 -5.64 21.01
CA GLU A 15 -0.69 -5.23 19.96
C GLU A 15 -0.38 -3.82 19.45
N ASP A 16 0.08 -2.92 20.32
CA ASP A 16 0.44 -1.55 19.95
C ASP A 16 1.67 -1.46 19.02
N ALA A 17 2.71 -2.24 19.29
CA ALA A 17 3.92 -2.33 18.46
C ALA A 17 3.63 -2.94 17.07
N SER A 18 2.59 -3.77 16.95
CA SER A 18 2.23 -4.43 15.69
C SER A 18 1.77 -3.47 14.58
N PHE A 19 1.33 -2.26 14.96
CA PHE A 19 0.83 -1.22 14.06
C PHE A 19 1.82 -0.05 13.85
N GLU A 20 3.00 -0.08 14.47
CA GLU A 20 4.02 0.92 14.20
C GLU A 20 4.48 0.79 12.74
N LEU A 21 4.49 1.90 12.00
CA LEU A 21 5.01 1.93 10.64
C LEU A 21 6.54 1.97 10.70
N PRO A 22 7.22 1.27 9.77
CA PRO A 22 8.64 1.47 9.56
C PRO A 22 8.96 2.95 9.30
N PRO A 23 10.12 3.44 9.78
CA PRO A 23 10.53 4.83 9.58
C PRO A 23 10.66 5.14 8.09
N GLU A 24 10.42 6.40 7.72
CA GLU A 24 10.38 6.87 6.31
C GLU A 24 11.59 6.42 5.49
N GLN A 25 12.78 6.39 6.09
CA GLN A 25 14.02 6.02 5.40
C GLN A 25 14.02 4.56 4.91
N GLU A 26 13.23 3.66 5.50
CA GLU A 26 13.14 2.27 5.05
C GLU A 26 12.29 2.11 3.78
N TRP A 27 11.41 3.07 3.51
CA TRP A 27 10.53 3.04 2.34
C TRP A 27 11.18 3.58 1.07
N LEU A 28 12.24 4.36 1.24
CA LEU A 28 12.93 5.05 0.16
C LEU A 28 14.14 4.25 -0.33
N SER A 29 14.43 4.37 -1.62
CA SER A 29 15.64 3.79 -2.18
C SER A 29 16.88 4.60 -1.75
N SER A 30 17.98 3.90 -1.47
CA SER A 30 19.27 4.56 -1.18
C SER A 30 20.09 4.86 -2.44
N GLY A 31 19.50 4.69 -3.63
CA GLY A 31 20.19 4.75 -4.91
C GLY A 31 20.19 6.15 -5.53
N ASP A 32 21.14 6.41 -6.43
CA ASP A 32 21.22 7.68 -7.16
C ASP A 32 20.23 7.77 -8.35
N SER A 33 19.55 6.67 -8.66
CA SER A 33 18.55 6.62 -9.74
C SER A 33 17.31 7.41 -9.32
N ARG A 34 16.79 8.22 -10.25
CA ARG A 34 15.57 9.01 -10.07
C ARG A 34 14.35 8.35 -10.71
N GLU A 35 14.43 7.07 -11.05
CA GLU A 35 13.32 6.39 -11.70
C GLU A 35 12.29 5.89 -10.66
N PRO A 36 10.98 6.09 -10.90
CA PRO A 36 9.95 5.74 -9.93
C PRO A 36 10.01 4.28 -9.45
N ILE A 37 10.47 3.35 -10.30
CA ILE A 37 10.49 1.93 -9.95
C ILE A 37 11.41 1.60 -8.78
N ASP A 38 12.48 2.37 -8.58
CA ASP A 38 13.45 2.09 -7.52
C ASP A 38 12.82 2.34 -6.16
N GLU A 39 12.03 3.41 -6.04
CA GLU A 39 11.21 3.73 -4.87
C GLU A 39 10.05 2.73 -4.68
N ILE A 40 9.34 2.38 -5.75
CA ILE A 40 8.24 1.40 -5.70
C ILE A 40 8.76 0.03 -5.21
N TYR A 41 9.93 -0.39 -5.68
CA TYR A 41 10.56 -1.64 -5.28
C TYR A 41 11.10 -1.60 -3.85
N ALA A 42 11.71 -0.49 -3.43
CA ALA A 42 12.13 -0.28 -2.04
C ALA A 42 10.94 -0.37 -1.08
N ALA A 43 9.88 0.39 -1.33
CA ALA A 43 8.66 0.35 -0.54
C ALA A 43 8.01 -1.04 -0.52
N LEU A 44 8.04 -1.80 -1.63
CA LEU A 44 7.46 -3.16 -1.66
C LEU A 44 8.20 -4.10 -0.70
N LYS A 45 9.53 -3.97 -0.57
CA LYS A 45 10.32 -4.80 0.36
C LYS A 45 9.94 -4.57 1.82
N VAL A 46 9.48 -3.37 2.16
CA VAL A 46 9.04 -3.03 3.52
C VAL A 46 7.79 -3.83 3.90
N ILE A 47 6.81 -3.90 2.98
CA ILE A 47 5.53 -4.56 3.27
C ILE A 47 5.57 -6.07 3.06
N TRP A 48 6.51 -6.57 2.24
CA TRP A 48 6.57 -7.97 1.84
C TRP A 48 6.61 -8.98 3.00
N PRO A 49 7.40 -8.79 4.08
CA PRO A 49 7.47 -9.77 5.17
C PRO A 49 6.12 -10.01 5.86
N VAL A 50 5.29 -8.95 5.96
CA VAL A 50 3.96 -9.04 6.58
C VAL A 50 2.96 -9.66 5.60
N LEU A 51 2.97 -9.24 4.34
CA LEU A 51 2.01 -9.73 3.35
C LEU A 51 2.34 -11.15 2.85
N ASN A 52 3.59 -11.63 2.97
CA ASN A 52 3.96 -12.96 2.53
C ASN A 52 3.46 -14.09 3.46
N THR A 53 2.83 -13.74 4.59
CA THR A 53 2.09 -14.69 5.44
C THR A 53 0.69 -14.99 4.91
N LEU A 54 0.22 -14.26 3.88
CA LEU A 54 -1.08 -14.50 3.25
C LEU A 54 -1.11 -15.85 2.55
N GLU A 55 -2.32 -16.39 2.38
CA GLU A 55 -2.56 -17.73 1.83
C GLU A 55 -3.55 -17.71 0.66
N GLY A 56 -3.63 -18.82 -0.06
CA GLY A 56 -4.61 -19.03 -1.13
C GLY A 56 -4.58 -17.94 -2.22
N ARG A 57 -5.75 -17.38 -2.53
CA ARG A 57 -5.91 -16.38 -3.61
C ARG A 57 -5.16 -15.08 -3.34
N GLU A 58 -5.07 -14.66 -2.08
CA GLU A 58 -4.37 -13.44 -1.67
C GLU A 58 -2.87 -13.55 -1.92
N LYS A 59 -2.28 -14.70 -1.55
CA LYS A 59 -0.88 -15.00 -1.86
C LYS A 59 -0.62 -14.98 -3.36
N GLY A 60 -1.50 -15.57 -4.16
CA GLY A 60 -1.39 -15.55 -5.62
C GLY A 60 -1.41 -14.13 -6.17
N ALA A 61 -2.32 -13.27 -5.72
CA ALA A 61 -2.40 -11.88 -6.14
C ALA A 61 -1.15 -11.07 -5.71
N LEU A 62 -0.65 -11.28 -4.49
CA LEU A 62 0.59 -10.66 -4.00
C LEU A 62 1.80 -11.08 -4.84
N GLN A 63 1.90 -12.35 -5.23
CA GLN A 63 2.98 -12.84 -6.09
C GLN A 63 2.94 -12.21 -7.48
N VAL A 64 1.74 -11.97 -8.03
CA VAL A 64 1.57 -11.25 -9.30
C VAL A 64 2.03 -9.79 -9.18
N LEU A 65 1.68 -9.10 -8.09
CA LEU A 65 2.18 -7.76 -7.79
C LEU A 65 3.72 -7.74 -7.67
N GLY A 66 4.28 -8.64 -6.86
CA GLY A 66 5.73 -8.74 -6.70
C GLY A 66 6.46 -9.00 -8.02
N SER A 67 5.94 -9.90 -8.84
CA SER A 67 6.49 -10.22 -10.16
C SER A 67 6.40 -9.04 -11.13
N ALA A 68 5.34 -8.23 -11.06
CA ALA A 68 5.20 -7.03 -11.88
C ALA A 68 6.24 -5.96 -11.51
N VAL A 69 6.45 -5.75 -10.20
CA VAL A 69 7.46 -4.80 -9.70
C VAL A 69 8.87 -5.28 -10.03
N GLU A 70 9.20 -6.53 -9.70
CA GLU A 70 10.52 -7.11 -9.97
C GLU A 70 10.83 -7.10 -11.47
N GLY A 71 9.86 -7.51 -12.30
CA GLY A 71 10.03 -7.51 -13.76
C GLY A 71 10.26 -6.13 -14.38
N ALA A 72 9.81 -5.05 -13.74
CA ALA A 72 10.13 -3.69 -14.13
C ALA A 72 11.50 -3.23 -13.57
N PHE A 73 11.78 -3.59 -12.32
CA PHE A 73 13.02 -3.23 -11.62
C PHE A 73 14.27 -3.81 -12.29
N VAL A 74 14.24 -5.08 -12.71
CA VAL A 74 15.39 -5.75 -13.37
C VAL A 74 15.70 -5.23 -14.76
N LYS A 75 14.87 -4.35 -15.33
CA LYS A 75 15.16 -3.70 -16.61
C LYS A 75 16.24 -2.65 -16.43
N GLU A 76 17.05 -2.49 -17.47
CA GLU A 76 18.07 -1.46 -17.53
C GLU A 76 17.44 -0.07 -17.30
N PRO A 77 18.02 0.77 -16.41
CA PRO A 77 17.54 2.12 -16.17
C PRO A 77 17.38 2.93 -17.47
N GLY A 78 16.31 3.72 -17.58
CA GLY A 78 15.98 4.49 -18.79
C GLY A 78 15.31 3.69 -19.92
N THR A 79 15.21 2.36 -19.81
CA THR A 79 14.48 1.52 -20.80
C THR A 79 13.05 1.18 -20.36
N ARG A 80 12.69 1.53 -19.13
CA ARG A 80 11.41 1.23 -18.49
C ARG A 80 10.31 2.09 -19.12
N LYS A 81 9.15 1.48 -19.39
CA LYS A 81 8.07 2.12 -20.16
C LYS A 81 6.81 2.29 -19.32
N LYS A 82 5.93 3.22 -19.71
CA LYS A 82 4.61 3.43 -19.09
C LYS A 82 3.82 2.14 -18.86
N LYS A 83 3.86 1.20 -19.81
CA LYS A 83 3.21 -0.12 -19.70
C LYS A 83 3.72 -0.97 -18.54
N ASP A 84 4.98 -0.80 -18.13
CA ASP A 84 5.57 -1.56 -17.01
C ASP A 84 4.97 -1.08 -15.69
N TYR A 85 4.87 0.24 -15.52
CA TYR A 85 4.17 0.85 -14.39
C TYR A 85 2.68 0.57 -14.41
N ALA A 86 2.02 0.60 -15.58
CA ALA A 86 0.60 0.29 -15.70
C ALA A 86 0.31 -1.16 -15.26
N ARG A 87 1.21 -2.09 -15.59
CA ARG A 87 1.13 -3.48 -15.13
C ARG A 87 1.26 -3.61 -13.60
N ILE A 88 2.15 -2.83 -12.97
CA ILE A 88 2.28 -2.78 -11.51
C ILE A 88 0.98 -2.30 -10.88
N LEU A 89 0.45 -1.17 -11.35
CA LEU A 89 -0.78 -0.61 -10.80
C LEU A 89 -1.99 -1.53 -11.01
N SER A 90 -2.11 -2.16 -12.19
CA SER A 90 -3.12 -3.20 -12.42
C SER A 90 -3.00 -4.37 -11.44
N ALA A 91 -1.79 -4.85 -11.16
CA ALA A 91 -1.59 -5.93 -10.20
C ALA A 91 -1.90 -5.49 -8.77
N ALA A 92 -1.59 -4.24 -8.41
CA ALA A 92 -1.88 -3.67 -7.10
C ALA A 92 -3.39 -3.52 -6.87
N THR A 93 -4.13 -2.97 -7.84
CA THR A 93 -5.60 -2.88 -7.77
C THR A 93 -6.22 -4.28 -7.68
N ALA A 94 -5.74 -5.25 -8.46
CA ALA A 94 -6.24 -6.62 -8.38
C ALA A 94 -5.96 -7.27 -7.01
N PHE A 95 -4.79 -7.02 -6.42
CA PHE A 95 -4.47 -7.48 -5.06
C PHE A 95 -5.42 -6.89 -4.02
N ALA A 96 -5.62 -5.57 -4.06
CA ALA A 96 -6.53 -4.87 -3.15
C ALA A 96 -7.93 -5.51 -3.19
N GLN A 97 -8.49 -5.71 -4.40
CA GLN A 97 -9.81 -6.32 -4.59
C GLN A 97 -9.88 -7.73 -4.00
N VAL A 98 -8.94 -8.59 -4.36
CA VAL A 98 -8.88 -9.97 -3.83
C VAL A 98 -8.79 -9.98 -2.30
N TYR A 99 -8.08 -9.01 -1.71
CA TYR A 99 -7.88 -8.94 -0.28
C TYR A 99 -9.14 -8.47 0.47
N HIS A 100 -9.75 -7.37 0.05
CA HIS A 100 -10.81 -6.74 0.83
C HIS A 100 -12.20 -7.32 0.57
N GLU A 101 -12.46 -7.93 -0.60
CA GLU A 101 -13.78 -8.48 -0.94
C GLU A 101 -14.35 -9.49 0.07
N PRO A 102 -13.62 -10.49 0.55
CA PRO A 102 -14.14 -11.41 1.57
C PRO A 102 -14.27 -10.77 2.96
N ARG A 103 -13.68 -9.58 3.16
CA ARG A 103 -13.59 -8.84 4.44
C ARG A 103 -14.50 -7.62 4.49
N ARG A 104 -15.45 -7.48 3.55
CA ARG A 104 -16.30 -6.27 3.40
C ARG A 104 -16.94 -5.78 4.69
N HIS A 105 -17.42 -6.70 5.53
CA HIS A 105 -18.17 -6.39 6.75
C HIS A 105 -17.47 -6.86 8.03
N ARG A 106 -16.36 -7.58 7.92
CA ARG A 106 -15.65 -8.18 9.05
C ARG A 106 -14.17 -8.26 8.73
N HIS A 107 -13.37 -7.87 9.69
CA HIS A 107 -11.93 -7.82 9.57
C HIS A 107 -11.31 -8.15 10.93
N THR A 108 -10.03 -8.48 10.91
CA THR A 108 -9.19 -8.74 12.09
C THR A 108 -8.18 -7.61 12.26
N PRO A 109 -7.53 -7.49 13.43
CA PRO A 109 -6.41 -6.55 13.58
C PRO A 109 -5.30 -6.74 12.53
N HIS A 110 -5.04 -7.99 12.12
CA HIS A 110 -4.10 -8.28 11.03
C HIS A 110 -4.55 -7.67 9.70
N ASP A 111 -5.85 -7.72 9.40
CA ASP A 111 -6.38 -7.12 8.17
C ASP A 111 -6.21 -5.60 8.17
N VAL A 112 -6.42 -4.94 9.33
CA VAL A 112 -6.14 -3.50 9.49
C VAL A 112 -4.65 -3.21 9.28
N ARG A 113 -3.76 -4.07 9.78
CA ARG A 113 -2.32 -3.91 9.56
C ARG A 113 -1.95 -4.03 8.08
N VAL A 114 -2.54 -4.98 7.36
CA VAL A 114 -2.33 -5.11 5.91
C VAL A 114 -2.87 -3.87 5.17
N LEU A 115 -4.06 -3.38 5.52
CA LEU A 115 -4.60 -2.12 4.97
C LEU A 115 -3.64 -0.95 5.22
N GLN A 116 -3.14 -0.79 6.44
CA GLN A 116 -2.21 0.28 6.83
C GLN A 116 -0.91 0.23 6.00
N LEU A 117 -0.30 -0.94 5.91
CA LEU A 117 0.94 -1.12 5.14
C LEU A 117 0.72 -0.91 3.65
N PHE A 118 -0.36 -1.47 3.08
CA PHE A 118 -0.65 -1.33 1.66
C PHE A 118 -0.99 0.12 1.28
N THR A 119 -1.72 0.83 2.12
CA THR A 119 -2.03 2.26 1.92
C THR A 119 -0.76 3.10 1.94
N ASN A 120 0.15 2.85 2.89
CA ASN A 120 1.45 3.52 2.92
C ASN A 120 2.32 3.17 1.71
N TRP A 121 2.35 1.90 1.29
CA TRP A 121 3.03 1.52 0.04
C TRP A 121 2.46 2.27 -1.17
N ALA A 122 1.14 2.37 -1.30
CA ALA A 122 0.49 3.13 -2.36
C ALA A 122 0.84 4.63 -2.30
N TYR A 123 0.99 5.21 -1.11
CA TYR A 123 1.52 6.57 -0.95
C TYR A 123 2.92 6.71 -1.55
N TYR A 124 3.85 5.81 -1.22
CA TYR A 124 5.20 5.83 -1.80
C TYR A 124 5.21 5.58 -3.31
N VAL A 125 4.28 4.77 -3.82
CA VAL A 125 4.09 4.62 -5.27
C VAL A 125 3.71 5.96 -5.90
N VAL A 126 2.77 6.70 -5.33
CA VAL A 126 2.36 8.03 -5.84
C VAL A 126 3.50 9.04 -5.73
N GLU A 127 4.20 9.10 -4.59
CA GLU A 127 5.34 10.00 -4.40
C GLU A 127 6.45 9.73 -5.42
N ALA A 128 6.71 8.46 -5.75
CA ALA A 128 7.72 8.08 -6.74
C ALA A 128 7.48 8.70 -8.12
N PHE A 129 6.24 9.03 -8.48
CA PHE A 129 5.92 9.72 -9.74
C PHE A 129 6.03 11.25 -9.65
N GLY A 130 6.19 11.83 -8.46
CA GLY A 130 6.33 13.28 -8.26
C GLY A 130 7.61 13.84 -8.86
N ASP A 131 8.70 13.09 -8.69
CA ASP A 131 10.03 13.43 -9.23
C ASP A 131 10.32 12.79 -10.59
N ALA A 132 9.32 12.15 -11.21
CA ALA A 132 9.48 11.44 -12.48
C ALA A 132 9.97 12.37 -13.61
N ASP A 133 10.66 11.75 -14.56
CA ASP A 133 11.30 12.39 -15.71
C ASP A 133 10.38 13.45 -16.37
N PRO A 134 10.89 14.64 -16.74
CA PRO A 134 10.13 15.67 -17.45
C PRO A 134 9.39 15.21 -18.73
N GLU A 135 9.68 14.06 -19.32
CA GLU A 135 8.87 13.46 -20.40
C GLU A 135 7.47 13.03 -19.94
N TRP A 136 7.24 12.95 -18.62
CA TRP A 136 6.00 12.55 -17.97
C TRP A 136 5.17 13.79 -17.59
N ARG A 137 5.16 14.83 -18.43
CA ARG A 137 4.57 16.15 -18.11
C ARG A 137 3.13 16.09 -17.60
N VAL A 138 2.33 15.14 -18.10
CA VAL A 138 0.94 14.96 -17.63
C VAL A 138 0.91 14.60 -16.14
N PHE A 139 1.87 13.79 -15.65
CA PHE A 139 1.97 13.44 -14.24
C PHE A 139 2.22 14.65 -13.36
N ARG A 140 3.04 15.62 -13.78
CA ARG A 140 3.28 16.84 -12.98
C ARG A 140 2.02 17.67 -12.73
N VAL A 141 1.03 17.58 -13.62
CA VAL A 141 -0.24 18.32 -13.49
C VAL A 141 -1.18 17.63 -12.50
N ILE A 142 -1.27 16.31 -12.57
CA ILE A 142 -2.22 15.50 -11.78
C ILE A 142 -1.64 15.04 -10.45
N TRP A 143 -0.31 14.96 -10.33
CA TRP A 143 0.37 14.40 -9.16
C TRP A 143 -0.01 15.12 -7.87
N PRO A 144 -0.11 16.47 -7.80
CA PRO A 144 -0.54 17.14 -6.58
C PRO A 144 -1.91 16.66 -6.08
N ALA A 145 -2.86 16.43 -7.00
CA ALA A 145 -4.18 15.93 -6.64
C ALA A 145 -4.14 14.46 -6.19
N LEU A 146 -3.42 13.60 -6.92
CA LEU A 146 -3.26 12.19 -6.53
C LEU A 146 -2.56 12.04 -5.18
N ARG A 147 -1.54 12.87 -4.92
CA ARG A 147 -0.83 12.94 -3.65
C ARG A 147 -1.75 13.34 -2.50
N GLU A 148 -2.59 14.35 -2.72
CA GLU A 148 -3.59 14.77 -1.73
C GLU A 148 -4.58 13.64 -1.44
N GLU A 149 -5.12 13.00 -2.48
CA GLU A 149 -6.05 11.86 -2.33
C GLU A 149 -5.45 10.69 -1.53
N ILE A 150 -4.21 10.28 -1.84
CA ILE A 150 -3.58 9.17 -1.13
C ILE A 150 -3.16 9.56 0.28
N LYS A 151 -2.79 10.82 0.51
CA LYS A 151 -2.51 11.33 1.86
C LYS A 151 -3.77 11.33 2.72
N GLU A 152 -4.90 11.78 2.20
CA GLU A 152 -6.19 11.68 2.89
C GLU A 152 -6.55 10.22 3.20
N ALA A 153 -6.25 9.29 2.30
CA ALA A 153 -6.43 7.87 2.56
C ALA A 153 -5.53 7.38 3.71
N CYS A 154 -4.26 7.77 3.75
CA CYS A 154 -3.36 7.49 4.89
C CYS A 154 -3.91 8.05 6.20
N ASP A 155 -4.31 9.33 6.23
CA ASP A 155 -4.85 9.98 7.43
C ASP A 155 -6.10 9.26 7.96
N ARG A 156 -7.00 8.83 7.05
CA ARG A 156 -8.19 8.05 7.39
C ARG A 156 -7.84 6.65 7.92
N VAL A 157 -6.85 5.98 7.34
CA VAL A 157 -6.41 4.67 7.81
C VAL A 157 -5.69 4.78 9.16
N ASP A 158 -4.94 5.85 9.41
CA ASP A 158 -4.33 6.11 10.71
C ASP A 158 -5.36 6.35 11.81
N ASP A 159 -6.44 7.09 11.50
CA ASP A 159 -7.59 7.21 12.41
C ASP A 159 -8.23 5.84 12.67
N TYR A 160 -8.43 5.05 11.61
CA TYR A 160 -8.99 3.71 11.73
C TYR A 160 -8.11 2.77 12.58
N VAL A 161 -6.79 2.80 12.40
CA VAL A 161 -5.83 2.06 13.23
C VAL A 161 -5.93 2.47 14.71
N LYS A 162 -6.00 3.77 15.01
CA LYS A 162 -6.19 4.27 16.39
C LYS A 162 -7.49 3.75 16.99
N ARG A 163 -8.58 3.76 16.20
CA ARG A 163 -9.88 3.23 16.62
C ARG A 163 -9.83 1.72 16.85
N THR A 164 -9.12 0.96 16.01
CA THR A 164 -8.94 -0.49 16.17
C THR A 164 -8.16 -0.81 17.43
N LYS A 165 -7.05 -0.10 17.69
CA LYS A 165 -6.25 -0.25 18.93
C LYS A 165 -7.07 0.00 20.20
N ASN A 166 -8.00 0.96 20.13
CA ASN A 166 -8.88 1.30 21.24
C ASN A 166 -10.13 0.40 21.35
N GLY A 167 -10.29 -0.60 20.47
CA GLY A 167 -11.43 -1.51 20.47
C GLY A 167 -12.76 -0.88 20.04
N ILE A 168 -12.72 0.22 19.27
CA ILE A 168 -13.90 1.03 18.88
C ILE A 168 -14.14 1.07 17.36
N ALA A 169 -13.36 0.33 16.56
CA ALA A 169 -13.48 0.26 15.08
C ALA A 169 -14.47 -0.81 14.58
N ASP A 170 -15.05 -1.60 15.48
CA ASP A 170 -15.87 -2.78 15.17
C ASP A 170 -17.39 -2.49 15.21
N THR A 171 -17.79 -1.23 14.96
CA THR A 171 -19.20 -0.87 14.83
C THR A 171 -19.69 -1.18 13.41
N GLU A 172 -20.93 -1.68 13.26
CA GLU A 172 -21.58 -1.98 11.96
C GLU A 172 -21.56 -0.81 10.96
N GLU A 173 -21.28 0.40 11.41
CA GLU A 173 -21.18 1.63 10.62
C GLU A 173 -19.83 1.79 9.89
N ASP A 174 -18.76 1.12 10.33
CA ASP A 174 -17.44 1.21 9.67
C ASP A 174 -17.33 0.17 8.55
N TYR A 175 -17.65 0.59 7.34
CA TYR A 175 -17.45 -0.23 6.15
C TYR A 175 -15.95 -0.34 5.83
N TYR A 176 -15.28 -1.36 6.38
CA TYR A 176 -13.86 -1.67 6.18
C TYR A 176 -13.42 -1.60 4.71
N ALA A 177 -14.25 -2.11 3.79
CA ALA A 177 -13.96 -2.06 2.36
C ALA A 177 -13.92 -0.62 1.78
N SER A 178 -14.52 0.39 2.43
CA SER A 178 -14.43 1.78 1.96
C SER A 178 -13.01 2.33 1.97
N TYR A 179 -12.17 1.89 2.91
CA TYR A 179 -10.77 2.31 2.98
C TYR A 179 -9.96 1.72 1.83
N TRP A 180 -10.23 0.47 1.46
CA TRP A 180 -9.61 -0.18 0.30
C TRP A 180 -10.05 0.45 -1.03
N ILE A 181 -11.35 0.73 -1.19
CA ILE A 181 -11.89 1.34 -2.41
C ILE A 181 -11.19 2.67 -2.71
N LYS A 182 -10.93 3.51 -1.69
CA LYS A 182 -10.24 4.79 -1.90
C LYS A 182 -8.80 4.60 -2.41
N VAL A 183 -8.07 3.62 -1.87
CA VAL A 183 -6.72 3.30 -2.33
C VAL A 183 -6.75 2.74 -3.76
N GLU A 184 -7.71 1.88 -4.08
CA GLU A 184 -7.92 1.35 -5.43
C GLU A 184 -8.20 2.44 -6.45
N GLU A 185 -9.10 3.37 -6.13
CA GLU A 185 -9.44 4.50 -6.99
C GLU A 185 -8.21 5.34 -7.30
N THR A 186 -7.39 5.68 -6.29
CA THR A 186 -6.17 6.48 -6.53
C THR A 186 -5.14 5.71 -7.37
N LEU A 187 -4.95 4.41 -7.14
CA LEU A 187 -4.08 3.57 -7.98
C LEU A 187 -4.60 3.44 -9.41
N ASP A 188 -5.92 3.32 -9.60
CA ASP A 188 -6.56 3.23 -10.90
C ASP A 188 -6.50 4.56 -11.65
N HIS A 189 -6.70 5.69 -10.98
CA HIS A 189 -6.48 7.01 -11.55
C HIS A 189 -5.04 7.14 -12.06
N LEU A 190 -4.05 6.82 -11.22
CA LEU A 190 -2.64 6.83 -11.62
C LEU A 190 -2.40 5.93 -12.84
N ARG A 191 -3.02 4.74 -12.89
CA ARG A 191 -2.95 3.81 -14.02
C ARG A 191 -3.55 4.41 -15.30
N ILE A 192 -4.72 5.03 -15.24
CA ILE A 192 -5.38 5.64 -16.39
C ILE A 192 -4.47 6.69 -17.03
N PHE A 193 -3.75 7.46 -16.23
CA PHE A 193 -2.82 8.48 -16.72
C PHE A 193 -1.54 7.92 -17.33
N LEU A 194 -1.16 6.67 -17.03
CA LEU A 194 -0.07 5.97 -17.72
C LEU A 194 -0.44 5.58 -19.16
N GLY A 195 -1.73 5.64 -19.50
CA GLY A 195 -2.25 5.41 -20.84
C GLY A 195 -2.66 3.95 -21.11
N PRO A 196 -3.51 3.72 -22.13
CA PRO A 196 -4.17 2.44 -22.38
C PRO A 196 -3.32 1.39 -23.14
N ASP A 197 -1.99 1.45 -23.12
CA ASP A 197 -1.12 0.52 -23.87
C ASP A 197 -1.01 -0.88 -23.22
N LEU A 198 -2.13 -1.44 -22.77
CA LEU A 198 -2.34 -2.85 -22.50
C LEU A 198 -3.11 -3.46 -23.69
N LYS A 199 -2.45 -3.56 -24.84
CA LYS A 199 -2.83 -4.48 -25.92
C LYS A 199 -1.74 -5.51 -26.11
#